data_AF-A0A9N8K9X1-F1
#
_entry.id   AF-A0A9N8K9X1-F1
#
_cell.length_a   1.000
_cell.length_b   1.000
_cell.length_c   1.000
_cell.angle_alpha   90.00
_cell.angle_beta   90.00
_cell.angle_gamma   90.00
#
_symmetry.space_group_name_H-M   'P 1'
#
loop_
_entity.id
_entity.type
_entity.pdbx_description
1 polymer ?
#
loop_
_entity_poly.entity_id
_entity_poly.type
_entity_poly.pdbx_seq_one_letter_code
_entity_poly.pdbx_strand_id
1 'polypeptide(L)'
;MAAATQQATPAVKETFHFINKPEDAINEALAGLTHIHPNLSYNPPYKILYRSDLGTFRNNHVTTIGFSGGGHEPMFGGFVGPNYLSAYVSGNIFASPTAAQIYEAIRMCQPTDGSGSKGTLVVCGNYTGDILNAGLAITRAQASGYKVRFVPVGDDVAVGRKKGGKVGRRGLSGHLIALKSACALAANGESLERVTEVMEYVAANVGTVGVAFDR
;
A
#
# COMPACT_ATOMS: atom_id res chain seq x y z
N MET A 1 -14.85 39.95 -40.37
CA MET A 1 -15.49 39.53 -39.10
C MET A 1 -15.12 38.08 -38.86
N ALA A 2 -14.26 37.82 -37.88
CA ALA A 2 -13.85 36.46 -37.52
C ALA A 2 -14.91 35.87 -36.56
N ALA A 3 -15.52 34.76 -36.94
CA ALA A 3 -16.45 34.04 -36.09
C ALA A 3 -15.70 33.41 -34.92
N ALA A 4 -16.03 33.82 -33.71
CA ALA A 4 -15.53 33.20 -32.49
C ALA A 4 -16.11 31.79 -32.38
N THR A 5 -15.25 30.78 -32.43
CA THR A 5 -15.59 29.40 -32.16
C THR A 5 -15.97 29.27 -30.69
N GLN A 6 -17.26 29.11 -30.40
CA GLN A 6 -17.73 28.73 -29.06
C GLN A 6 -17.17 27.35 -28.74
N GLN A 7 -16.27 27.28 -27.75
CA GLN A 7 -15.89 26.01 -27.14
C GLN A 7 -17.12 25.44 -26.44
N ALA A 8 -17.57 24.27 -26.88
CA ALA A 8 -18.67 23.56 -26.26
C ALA A 8 -18.32 23.25 -24.80
N THR A 9 -19.19 23.65 -23.86
CA THR A 9 -19.08 23.28 -22.46
C THR A 9 -19.14 21.76 -22.36
N PRO A 10 -18.15 21.08 -21.74
CA PRO A 10 -18.17 19.63 -21.63
C PRO A 10 -19.40 19.18 -20.85
N ALA A 11 -20.08 18.14 -21.35
CA ALA A 11 -21.25 17.57 -20.71
C ALA A 11 -20.92 17.10 -19.29
N VAL A 12 -21.72 17.53 -18.31
CA VAL A 12 -21.61 17.06 -16.93
C VAL A 12 -22.00 15.58 -16.92
N LYS A 13 -21.03 14.69 -16.65
CA LYS A 13 -21.32 13.27 -16.41
C LYS A 13 -21.90 13.14 -15.01
N GLU A 14 -23.18 12.79 -14.92
CA GLU A 14 -23.78 12.42 -13.64
C GLU A 14 -23.14 11.13 -13.12
N THR A 15 -22.82 11.12 -11.82
CA THR A 15 -22.25 9.98 -11.11
C THR A 15 -22.95 9.85 -9.76
N PHE A 16 -23.14 8.62 -9.28
CA PHE A 16 -23.64 8.35 -7.93
C PHE A 16 -22.55 8.56 -6.84
N HIS A 17 -21.34 8.98 -7.24
CA HIS A 17 -20.19 9.12 -6.35
C HIS A 17 -19.93 10.60 -6.01
N PHE A 18 -19.71 10.88 -4.72
CA PHE A 18 -19.27 12.20 -4.24
C PHE A 18 -17.78 12.40 -4.50
N ILE A 19 -17.45 12.81 -5.73
CA ILE A 19 -16.08 13.09 -6.17
C ILE A 19 -16.07 14.36 -7.03
N ASN A 20 -14.94 15.06 -7.06
CA ASN A 20 -14.73 16.15 -8.02
C ASN A 20 -14.40 15.56 -9.39
N LYS A 21 -13.10 15.41 -9.71
CA LYS A 21 -12.65 14.73 -10.93
C LYS A 21 -12.20 13.31 -10.59
N PRO A 22 -12.58 12.29 -11.38
CA PRO A 22 -12.20 10.90 -11.11
C PRO A 22 -10.69 10.68 -10.99
N GLU A 23 -9.88 11.38 -11.79
CA GLU A 23 -8.42 11.31 -11.74
C GLU A 23 -7.81 11.86 -10.43
N ASP A 24 -8.52 12.77 -9.77
CA ASP A 24 -8.07 13.45 -8.55
C ASP A 24 -8.57 12.74 -7.28
N ALA A 25 -9.57 11.86 -7.39
CA ALA A 25 -10.27 11.25 -6.26
C ALA A 25 -9.34 10.63 -5.19
N ILE A 26 -8.28 9.92 -5.60
CA ILE A 26 -7.31 9.34 -4.66
C ILE A 26 -6.48 10.42 -3.96
N ASN A 27 -6.01 11.42 -4.71
CA ASN A 27 -5.22 12.51 -4.12
C ASN A 27 -6.05 13.32 -3.13
N GLU A 28 -7.29 13.65 -3.50
CA GLU A 28 -8.22 14.38 -2.64
C GLU A 28 -8.56 13.60 -1.37
N ALA A 29 -8.84 12.30 -1.50
CA ALA A 29 -9.14 11.44 -0.36
C ALA A 29 -7.94 11.33 0.61
N LEU A 30 -6.72 11.10 0.10
CA LEU A 30 -5.52 10.97 0.94
C LEU A 30 -5.10 12.31 1.57
N ALA A 31 -5.24 13.43 0.86
CA ALA A 31 -5.05 14.75 1.44
C ALA A 31 -6.09 15.04 2.53
N GLY A 32 -7.36 14.68 2.27
CA GLY A 32 -8.45 14.76 3.23
C GLY A 32 -8.15 14.03 4.55
N LEU A 33 -7.58 12.83 4.48
CA LEU A 33 -7.16 12.08 5.67
C LEU A 33 -6.16 12.87 6.53
N THR A 34 -5.20 13.58 5.93
CA THR A 34 -4.22 14.37 6.70
C THR A 34 -4.82 15.60 7.37
N HIS A 35 -5.95 16.12 6.87
CA HIS A 35 -6.65 17.23 7.51
C HIS A 35 -7.36 16.80 8.81
N ILE A 36 -7.80 15.54 8.87
CA ILE A 36 -8.53 14.98 10.01
C ILE A 36 -7.56 14.30 11.00
N HIS A 37 -6.43 13.80 10.51
CA HIS A 37 -5.43 13.06 11.30
C HIS A 37 -4.05 13.75 11.23
N PRO A 38 -3.71 14.64 12.19
CA PRO A 38 -2.47 15.43 12.17
C PRO A 38 -1.20 14.59 12.36
N ASN A 39 -1.32 13.31 12.72
CA ASN A 39 -0.23 12.35 12.81
C ASN A 39 0.07 11.67 11.45
N LEU A 40 -0.62 12.07 10.38
CA LEU A 40 -0.39 11.60 9.03
C LEU A 40 0.17 12.72 8.15
N SER A 41 0.97 12.32 7.19
CA SER A 41 1.52 13.18 6.16
C SER A 41 1.37 12.50 4.81
N TYR A 42 1.34 13.31 3.75
CA TYR A 42 1.05 12.83 2.40
C TYR A 42 2.09 13.34 1.41
N ASN A 43 2.55 12.45 0.52
CA ASN A 43 3.41 12.75 -0.62
C ASN A 43 2.57 12.59 -1.91
N PRO A 44 1.98 13.68 -2.44
CA PRO A 44 1.06 13.62 -3.57
C PRO A 44 1.65 13.07 -4.87
N PRO A 45 2.87 13.46 -5.31
CA PRO A 45 3.46 12.95 -6.55
C PRO A 45 3.54 11.41 -6.62
N TYR A 46 3.70 10.75 -5.48
CA TYR A 46 3.83 9.29 -5.40
C TYR A 46 2.63 8.59 -4.74
N LYS A 47 1.61 9.34 -4.31
CA LYS A 47 0.43 8.83 -3.58
C LYS A 47 0.79 8.01 -2.34
N ILE A 48 1.72 8.54 -1.54
CA ILE A 48 2.19 7.87 -0.31
C ILE A 48 1.62 8.60 0.89
N LEU A 49 0.77 7.92 1.65
CA LEU A 49 0.32 8.35 2.98
C LEU A 49 1.23 7.70 4.02
N TYR A 50 1.74 8.46 4.99
CA TYR A 50 2.71 7.95 5.95
C TYR A 50 2.55 8.62 7.32
N ARG A 51 3.06 7.97 8.37
CA ARG A 51 3.10 8.54 9.71
C ARG A 51 4.02 9.77 9.78
N SER A 52 3.59 10.86 10.41
CA SER A 52 4.36 12.11 10.44
C SER A 52 5.71 11.99 11.17
N ASP A 53 5.83 11.06 12.11
CA ASP A 53 7.07 10.74 12.81
C ASP A 53 7.93 9.69 12.09
N LEU A 54 7.70 9.44 10.79
CA LEU A 54 8.47 8.46 10.01
C LEU A 54 9.98 8.70 10.08
N GLY A 55 10.39 9.98 10.08
CA GLY A 55 11.80 10.38 10.11
C GLY A 55 12.55 9.91 11.37
N THR A 56 11.89 9.85 12.52
CA THR A 56 12.48 9.35 13.77
C THR A 56 12.25 7.84 13.90
N PHE A 57 11.09 7.34 13.51
CA PHE A 57 10.73 5.93 13.63
C PHE A 57 11.69 5.03 12.85
N ARG A 58 12.00 5.39 11.59
CA ARG A 58 12.85 4.59 10.68
C ARG A 58 14.31 4.44 11.13
N ASN A 59 14.77 5.22 12.10
CA ASN A 59 16.14 5.15 12.59
C ASN A 59 16.38 3.99 13.58
N ASN A 60 15.32 3.50 14.22
CA ASN A 60 15.44 2.51 15.29
C ASN A 60 14.50 1.30 15.14
N HIS A 61 13.54 1.35 14.21
CA HIS A 61 12.52 0.33 14.04
C HIS A 61 12.46 -0.17 12.60
N VAL A 62 12.01 -1.41 12.44
CA VAL A 62 11.60 -1.93 11.13
C VAL A 62 10.42 -1.09 10.63
N THR A 63 10.49 -0.62 9.40
CA THR A 63 9.36 0.06 8.77
C THR A 63 8.48 -0.92 8.00
N THR A 64 7.20 -0.61 7.90
CA THR A 64 6.18 -1.47 7.27
C THR A 64 5.41 -0.68 6.22
N ILE A 65 5.33 -1.24 5.02
CA ILE A 65 4.63 -0.63 3.88
C ILE A 65 3.53 -1.57 3.42
N GLY A 66 2.29 -1.06 3.37
CA GLY A 66 1.19 -1.70 2.65
C GLY A 66 0.97 -0.99 1.31
N PHE A 67 0.60 -1.72 0.27
CA PHE A 67 0.21 -1.07 -0.98
C PHE A 67 -0.90 -1.81 -1.73
N SER A 68 -1.72 -1.05 -2.45
CA SER A 68 -2.82 -1.55 -3.28
C SER A 68 -3.29 -0.47 -4.26
N GLY A 69 -4.13 -0.84 -5.22
CA GLY A 69 -5.03 0.14 -5.83
C GLY A 69 -5.98 0.75 -4.81
N GLY A 70 -6.48 1.95 -5.10
CA GLY A 70 -7.56 2.57 -4.31
C GLY A 70 -8.90 1.87 -4.54
N GLY A 71 -9.90 2.20 -3.73
CA GLY A 71 -11.22 1.54 -3.75
C GLY A 71 -11.34 0.37 -2.76
N HIS A 72 -10.36 0.21 -1.87
CA HIS A 72 -10.36 -0.79 -0.80
C HIS A 72 -10.30 -0.14 0.59
N GLU A 73 -10.52 1.17 0.68
CA GLU A 73 -10.51 1.92 1.93
C GLU A 73 -11.43 1.26 2.97
N PRO A 74 -10.99 1.08 4.23
CA PRO A 74 -9.81 1.71 4.84
C PRO A 74 -8.46 1.03 4.49
N MET A 75 -8.43 -0.05 3.72
CA MET A 75 -7.18 -0.72 3.36
C MET A 75 -6.42 0.04 2.24
N PHE A 76 -5.14 0.41 2.38
CA PHE A 76 -4.34 0.38 3.61
C PHE A 76 -4.28 1.73 4.34
N GLY A 77 -4.81 2.81 3.76
CA GLY A 77 -4.65 4.18 4.28
C GLY A 77 -5.12 4.38 5.72
N GLY A 78 -6.21 3.73 6.13
CA GLY A 78 -6.73 3.77 7.51
C GLY A 78 -5.91 2.95 8.51
N PHE A 79 -4.89 2.21 8.04
CA PHE A 79 -3.98 1.42 8.86
C PHE A 79 -2.56 1.99 8.85
N VAL A 80 -2.39 3.29 8.61
CA VAL A 80 -1.11 3.99 8.75
C VAL A 80 -1.05 4.67 10.10
N GLY A 81 0.05 4.47 10.83
CA GLY A 81 0.27 5.11 12.14
C GLY A 81 0.97 4.21 13.16
N PRO A 82 1.03 4.65 14.43
CA PRO A 82 1.65 3.90 15.52
C PRO A 82 1.04 2.48 15.65
N ASN A 83 1.91 1.48 15.90
CA ASN A 83 1.54 0.05 16.02
C ASN A 83 0.90 -0.59 14.78
N TYR A 84 1.00 0.09 13.63
CA TYR A 84 0.45 -0.26 12.33
C TYR A 84 1.45 0.11 11.22
N LEU A 85 0.99 0.37 9.98
CA LEU A 85 1.89 0.64 8.85
C LEU A 85 2.65 1.96 9.04
N SER A 86 3.91 1.95 8.62
CA SER A 86 4.70 3.18 8.49
C SER A 86 4.24 4.02 7.31
N ALA A 87 3.88 3.37 6.20
CA ALA A 87 3.36 4.02 5.01
C ALA A 87 2.37 3.13 4.23
N TYR A 88 1.48 3.79 3.49
CA TYR A 88 0.61 3.22 2.47
C TYR A 88 0.93 3.84 1.12
N VAL A 89 1.09 3.02 0.09
CA VAL A 89 1.22 3.47 -1.31
C VAL A 89 -0.05 3.12 -2.08
N SER A 90 -0.71 4.14 -2.62
CA SER A 90 -1.91 3.95 -3.43
C SER A 90 -1.61 4.01 -4.93
N GLY A 91 -2.23 3.12 -5.69
CA GLY A 91 -2.30 3.23 -7.14
C GLY A 91 -3.49 4.09 -7.60
N ASN A 92 -4.00 3.79 -8.79
CA ASN A 92 -5.32 4.27 -9.19
C ASN A 92 -6.40 3.33 -8.65
N ILE A 93 -7.68 3.69 -8.81
CA ILE A 93 -8.80 2.83 -8.41
C ILE A 93 -8.65 1.46 -9.09
N PHE A 94 -8.59 0.40 -8.28
CA PHE A 94 -8.38 -1.00 -8.70
C PHE A 94 -7.14 -1.27 -9.57
N ALA A 95 -6.12 -0.41 -9.49
CA ALA A 95 -4.88 -0.58 -10.22
C ALA A 95 -3.67 -0.51 -9.27
N SER A 96 -2.76 -1.49 -9.36
CA SER A 96 -1.49 -1.50 -8.62
C SER A 96 -0.79 -0.14 -8.72
N PRO A 97 -0.18 0.36 -7.63
CA PRO A 97 0.80 1.43 -7.73
C PRO A 97 1.96 1.00 -8.63
N THR A 98 2.61 1.99 -9.25
CA THR A 98 3.79 1.75 -10.09
C THR A 98 5.00 1.37 -9.25
N ALA A 99 5.96 0.66 -9.86
CA ALA A 99 7.23 0.34 -9.22
C ALA A 99 7.98 1.59 -8.71
N ALA A 100 7.85 2.74 -9.37
CA ALA A 100 8.45 3.99 -8.95
C ALA A 100 7.86 4.51 -7.62
N GLN A 101 6.54 4.41 -7.44
CA GLN A 101 5.87 4.79 -6.19
C GLN A 101 6.28 3.88 -5.04
N ILE A 102 6.31 2.56 -5.27
CA ILE A 102 6.71 1.59 -4.24
C ILE A 102 8.19 1.79 -3.85
N TYR A 103 9.06 2.01 -4.82
CA TYR A 103 10.48 2.31 -4.58
C TYR A 103 10.66 3.58 -3.75
N GLU A 104 9.92 4.64 -4.06
CA GLU A 104 9.99 5.88 -3.30
C GLU A 104 9.55 5.70 -1.84
N ALA A 105 8.49 4.91 -1.61
CA ALA A 105 8.07 4.59 -0.25
C ALA A 105 9.14 3.81 0.54
N ILE A 106 9.80 2.84 -0.10
CA ILE A 106 10.94 2.11 0.51
C ILE A 106 12.06 3.09 0.86
N ARG A 107 12.42 3.99 -0.06
CA ARG A 107 13.44 5.02 0.13
C ARG A 107 13.10 5.94 1.32
N MET A 108 11.85 6.38 1.44
CA MET A 108 11.37 7.21 2.56
C MET A 108 11.39 6.44 3.89
N CYS A 109 11.18 5.13 3.85
CA CYS A 109 11.07 4.27 5.03
C CYS A 109 12.41 3.77 5.58
N GLN A 110 13.55 4.20 5.02
CA GLN A 110 14.87 3.90 5.56
C GLN A 110 15.74 5.17 5.67
N PRO A 111 16.69 5.22 6.62
CA PRO A 111 17.68 6.28 6.71
C PRO A 111 18.51 6.41 5.41
N THR A 112 18.77 7.64 4.98
CA THR A 112 19.47 7.94 3.72
C THR A 112 20.97 7.73 3.77
N ASP A 113 21.57 7.75 4.96
CA ASP A 113 22.99 7.51 5.23
C ASP A 113 23.30 6.03 5.49
N GLY A 114 22.28 5.16 5.46
CA GLY A 114 22.38 3.74 5.77
C GLY A 114 22.64 3.42 7.26
N SER A 115 22.79 4.43 8.12
CA SER A 115 23.05 4.22 9.54
C SER A 115 21.76 3.85 10.28
N GLY A 116 21.83 2.90 11.21
CA GLY A 116 20.67 2.51 12.04
C GLY A 116 19.51 1.80 11.34
N SER A 117 19.51 1.65 10.00
CA SER A 117 18.41 1.01 9.28
C SER A 117 18.14 -0.41 9.79
N LYS A 118 16.91 -0.63 10.26
CA LYS A 118 16.36 -1.96 10.56
C LYS A 118 15.69 -2.62 9.35
N GLY A 119 15.66 -1.93 8.21
CA GLY A 119 15.03 -2.40 6.98
C GLY A 119 13.51 -2.23 6.94
N THR A 120 12.91 -2.71 5.84
CA THR A 120 11.49 -2.49 5.53
C THR A 120 10.80 -3.79 5.15
N LEU A 121 9.64 -4.07 5.74
CA LEU A 121 8.70 -5.09 5.27
C LEU A 121 7.67 -4.45 4.33
N VAL A 122 7.52 -5.00 3.13
CA VAL A 122 6.52 -4.61 2.14
C VAL A 122 5.44 -5.70 2.04
N VAL A 123 4.18 -5.30 2.02
CA VAL A 123 3.03 -6.21 1.99
C VAL A 123 2.01 -5.74 0.96
N CYS A 124 1.44 -6.69 0.21
CA CYS A 124 0.29 -6.45 -0.66
C CYS A 124 -0.59 -7.70 -0.79
N GLY A 125 -1.72 -7.55 -1.46
CA GLY A 125 -2.48 -8.70 -1.93
C GLY A 125 -1.77 -9.40 -3.09
N ASN A 126 -2.02 -10.69 -3.25
CA ASN A 126 -1.37 -11.48 -4.28
C ASN A 126 -2.08 -11.37 -5.64
N TYR A 127 -1.94 -10.21 -6.30
CA TYR A 127 -2.41 -9.95 -7.66
C TYR A 127 -1.24 -9.73 -8.60
N THR A 128 -1.36 -10.19 -9.86
CA THR A 128 -0.26 -10.14 -10.85
C THR A 128 0.38 -8.75 -10.98
N GLY A 129 -0.43 -7.69 -11.08
CA GLY A 129 0.08 -6.33 -11.21
C GLY A 129 0.86 -5.87 -9.98
N ASP A 130 0.38 -6.21 -8.79
CA ASP A 130 1.04 -5.89 -7.52
C ASP A 130 2.38 -6.62 -7.39
N ILE A 131 2.41 -7.93 -7.70
CA ILE A 131 3.64 -8.74 -7.64
C ILE A 131 4.71 -8.23 -8.61
N LEU A 132 4.33 -7.91 -9.85
CA LEU A 132 5.26 -7.40 -10.86
C LEU A 132 5.85 -6.04 -10.46
N ASN A 133 5.01 -5.09 -10.03
CA ASN A 133 5.47 -3.77 -9.62
C ASN A 133 6.33 -3.82 -8.35
N ALA A 134 5.95 -4.64 -7.36
CA ALA A 134 6.76 -4.87 -6.18
C ALA A 134 8.12 -5.48 -6.53
N GLY A 135 8.16 -6.53 -7.35
CA GLY A 135 9.39 -7.19 -7.76
C GLY A 135 10.39 -6.21 -8.40
N LEU A 136 9.91 -5.35 -9.30
CA LEU A 136 10.71 -4.29 -9.92
C LEU A 136 11.23 -3.27 -8.90
N ALA A 137 10.35 -2.79 -8.01
CA ALA A 137 10.70 -1.81 -6.99
C ALA A 137 11.72 -2.35 -5.98
N ILE A 138 11.52 -3.57 -5.50
CA ILE A 138 12.37 -4.25 -4.51
C ILE A 138 13.74 -4.56 -5.10
N THR A 139 13.79 -5.07 -6.33
CA THR A 139 15.06 -5.33 -7.04
C THR A 139 15.88 -4.05 -7.14
N ARG A 140 15.24 -2.94 -7.52
CA ARG A 140 15.88 -1.62 -7.59
C ARG A 140 16.32 -1.13 -6.20
N ALA A 141 15.49 -1.32 -5.18
CA ALA A 141 15.79 -0.90 -3.81
C ALA A 141 16.99 -1.66 -3.23
N GLN A 142 17.03 -2.98 -3.40
CA GLN A 142 18.14 -3.82 -2.97
C GLN A 142 19.44 -3.46 -3.72
N ALA A 143 19.37 -3.22 -5.03
CA ALA A 143 20.51 -2.72 -5.81
C ALA A 143 21.01 -1.35 -5.33
N SER A 144 20.14 -0.56 -4.70
CA SER A 144 20.47 0.74 -4.09
C SER A 144 20.87 0.65 -2.61
N GLY A 145 21.04 -0.57 -2.08
CA GLY A 145 21.50 -0.82 -0.70
C GLY A 145 20.39 -0.89 0.37
N TYR A 146 19.11 -0.80 0.00
CA TYR A 146 18.01 -0.91 0.97
C TYR A 146 17.75 -2.37 1.37
N LYS A 147 17.52 -2.60 2.67
CA LYS A 147 17.15 -3.91 3.21
C LYS A 147 15.64 -4.07 3.15
N VAL A 148 15.14 -4.96 2.29
CA VAL A 148 13.70 -5.10 2.06
C VAL A 148 13.29 -6.56 2.08
N ARG A 149 12.21 -6.87 2.80
CA ARG A 149 11.46 -8.13 2.73
C ARG A 149 10.09 -7.86 2.13
N PHE A 150 9.55 -8.85 1.42
CA PHE A 150 8.27 -8.73 0.73
C PHE A 150 7.42 -9.96 0.98
N VAL A 151 6.18 -9.74 1.41
CA VAL A 151 5.22 -10.80 1.70
C VAL A 151 3.90 -10.49 0.98
N PRO A 152 3.64 -11.14 -0.17
CA PRO A 152 2.32 -11.11 -0.77
C PRO A 152 1.37 -12.05 -0.02
N VAL A 153 0.13 -11.62 0.19
CA VAL A 153 -0.86 -12.42 0.91
C VAL A 153 -1.88 -13.00 -0.06
N GLY A 154 -2.11 -14.31 0.06
CA GLY A 154 -3.02 -15.09 -0.79
C GLY A 154 -4.00 -15.92 0.05
N ASP A 155 -4.86 -15.25 0.79
CA ASP A 155 -5.80 -15.83 1.75
C ASP A 155 -7.15 -16.25 1.14
N ASP A 156 -7.47 -15.85 -0.10
CA ASP A 156 -8.75 -16.19 -0.73
C ASP A 156 -8.88 -17.70 -1.01
N VAL A 157 -9.68 -18.39 -0.19
CA VAL A 157 -9.90 -19.82 -0.30
C VAL A 157 -10.98 -20.20 -1.31
N ALA A 158 -11.71 -19.23 -1.89
CA ALA A 158 -12.66 -19.49 -2.97
C ALA A 158 -11.94 -20.01 -4.23
N VAL A 159 -10.68 -19.59 -4.41
CA VAL A 159 -9.80 -20.13 -5.46
C VAL A 159 -9.01 -21.32 -4.88
N GLY A 160 -9.27 -22.51 -5.41
CA GLY A 160 -8.49 -23.70 -5.07
C GLY A 160 -7.02 -23.53 -5.43
N ARG A 161 -6.09 -24.06 -4.61
CA ARG A 161 -4.64 -23.88 -4.78
C ARG A 161 -4.13 -24.26 -6.18
N LYS A 162 -4.73 -25.27 -6.82
CA LYS A 162 -4.41 -25.71 -8.20
C LYS A 162 -4.92 -24.76 -9.29
N LYS A 163 -5.97 -23.97 -9.00
CA LYS A 163 -6.61 -23.05 -9.97
C LYS A 163 -6.00 -21.64 -9.96
N GLY A 164 -5.15 -21.31 -9.00
CA GLY A 164 -4.52 -19.98 -8.87
C GLY A 164 -3.41 -19.66 -9.88
N GLY A 165 -3.10 -20.57 -10.80
CA GLY A 165 -2.02 -20.36 -11.78
C GLY A 165 -0.65 -20.14 -11.13
N LYS A 166 0.22 -19.36 -11.78
CA LYS A 166 1.58 -19.06 -11.29
C LYS A 166 1.61 -18.10 -10.10
N VAL A 167 0.59 -17.25 -9.95
CA VAL A 167 0.51 -16.25 -8.87
C VAL A 167 -0.07 -16.87 -7.60
N GLY A 168 -1.09 -17.72 -7.72
CA GLY A 168 -1.72 -18.41 -6.60
C GLY A 168 -3.07 -17.78 -6.22
N ARG A 169 -3.43 -17.87 -4.94
CA ARG A 169 -4.69 -17.31 -4.42
C ARG A 169 -4.61 -15.79 -4.35
N ARG A 170 -5.74 -15.11 -4.56
CA ARG A 170 -5.87 -13.66 -4.38
C ARG A 170 -5.69 -13.29 -2.91
N GLY A 171 -5.29 -12.06 -2.67
CA GLY A 171 -5.30 -11.45 -1.35
C GLY A 171 -6.57 -10.65 -1.10
N LEU A 172 -7.24 -10.89 0.04
CA LEU A 172 -8.43 -10.17 0.49
C LEU A 172 -8.19 -9.53 1.88
N SER A 173 -9.08 -9.72 2.84
CA SER A 173 -9.02 -9.03 4.15
C SER A 173 -8.12 -9.71 5.18
N GLY A 174 -7.67 -10.94 4.92
CA GLY A 174 -6.84 -11.71 5.86
C GLY A 174 -5.48 -11.09 6.15
N HIS A 175 -5.03 -10.18 5.29
CA HIS A 175 -3.80 -9.42 5.45
C HIS A 175 -3.80 -8.64 6.77
N LEU A 176 -4.96 -8.16 7.22
CA LEU A 176 -5.08 -7.28 8.38
C LEU A 176 -4.61 -7.96 9.68
N ILE A 177 -4.89 -9.25 9.84
CA ILE A 177 -4.51 -10.03 11.02
C ILE A 177 -2.99 -10.20 11.07
N ALA A 178 -2.39 -10.53 9.91
CA ALA A 178 -0.94 -10.67 9.77
C ALA A 178 -0.24 -9.31 9.97
N LEU A 179 -0.78 -8.25 9.37
CA LEU A 179 -0.28 -6.89 9.47
C LEU A 179 -0.28 -6.37 10.91
N LYS A 180 -1.38 -6.53 11.65
CA LYS A 180 -1.47 -6.07 13.05
C LYS A 180 -0.37 -6.71 13.91
N SER A 181 -0.11 -8.00 13.69
CA SER A 181 0.90 -8.78 14.42
C SER A 181 2.31 -8.34 14.06
N ALA A 182 2.63 -8.29 12.76
CA ALA A 182 3.93 -7.89 12.26
C ALA A 182 4.27 -6.43 12.63
N CYS A 183 3.31 -5.51 12.49
CA CYS A 183 3.51 -4.10 12.82
C CYS A 183 3.69 -3.87 14.33
N ALA A 184 3.04 -4.67 15.19
CA ALA A 184 3.27 -4.58 16.64
C ALA A 184 4.72 -4.98 16.99
N LEU A 185 5.24 -6.05 16.39
CA LEU A 185 6.63 -6.47 16.58
C LEU A 185 7.61 -5.42 16.05
N ALA A 186 7.34 -4.85 14.88
CA ALA A 186 8.14 -3.77 14.31
C ALA A 186 8.17 -2.55 15.25
N ALA A 187 7.03 -2.17 15.83
CA ALA A 187 6.94 -1.09 16.81
C ALA A 187 7.66 -1.40 18.13
N ASN A 188 7.78 -2.67 18.52
CA ASN A 188 8.56 -3.11 19.69
C ASN A 188 10.07 -3.21 19.42
N GLY A 189 10.53 -2.90 18.20
CA GLY A 189 11.96 -2.90 17.86
C GLY A 189 12.53 -4.27 17.49
N GLU A 190 11.67 -5.24 17.17
CA GLU A 190 12.08 -6.56 16.69
C GLU A 190 12.82 -6.51 15.35
N SER A 191 13.54 -7.59 15.02
CA SER A 191 14.28 -7.68 13.75
C SER A 191 13.36 -7.81 12.54
N LEU A 192 13.86 -7.40 11.36
CA LEU A 192 13.13 -7.55 10.11
C LEU A 192 12.80 -9.02 9.82
N GLU A 193 13.71 -9.92 10.19
CA GLU A 193 13.53 -11.37 10.04
C GLU A 193 12.34 -11.84 10.88
N ARG A 194 12.27 -11.46 12.17
CA ARG A 194 11.18 -11.87 13.06
C ARG A 194 9.84 -11.28 12.64
N VAL A 195 9.83 -10.00 12.27
CA VAL A 195 8.64 -9.31 11.74
C VAL A 195 8.13 -10.01 10.48
N THR A 196 9.04 -10.41 9.59
CA THR A 196 8.67 -11.11 8.35
C THR A 196 8.17 -12.53 8.61
N GLU A 197 8.84 -13.28 9.48
CA GLU A 197 8.44 -14.65 9.85
C GLU A 197 7.01 -14.69 10.39
N VAL A 198 6.65 -13.76 11.28
CA VAL A 198 5.29 -13.68 11.83
C VAL A 198 4.27 -13.26 10.78
N MET A 199 4.63 -12.34 9.88
CA MET A 199 3.78 -11.98 8.75
C MET A 199 3.49 -13.20 7.86
N GLU A 200 4.53 -13.94 7.47
CA GLU A 200 4.43 -15.14 6.64
C GLU A 200 3.63 -16.25 7.34
N TYR A 201 3.89 -16.49 8.62
CA TYR A 201 3.19 -17.50 9.41
C TYR A 201 1.69 -17.22 9.50
N VAL A 202 1.30 -16.00 9.88
CA VAL A 202 -0.12 -15.65 10.00
C VAL A 202 -0.79 -15.66 8.62
N ALA A 203 -0.15 -15.09 7.59
CA ALA A 203 -0.68 -15.09 6.23
C ALA A 203 -0.91 -16.50 5.67
N ALA A 204 -0.06 -17.47 6.02
CA ALA A 204 -0.21 -18.87 5.61
C ALA A 204 -1.36 -19.61 6.32
N ASN A 205 -1.82 -19.11 7.46
CA ASN A 205 -2.83 -19.74 8.32
C ASN A 205 -4.19 -19.01 8.32
N VAL A 206 -4.33 -17.94 7.55
CA VAL A 206 -5.60 -17.23 7.36
C VAL A 206 -6.24 -17.65 6.04
N GLY A 207 -7.56 -17.83 6.07
CA GLY A 207 -8.37 -18.07 4.90
C GLY A 207 -9.60 -17.17 4.89
N THR A 208 -9.92 -16.59 3.73
CA THR A 208 -11.08 -15.73 3.53
C THR A 208 -11.90 -16.18 2.33
N VAL A 209 -13.21 -15.91 2.39
CA VAL A 209 -14.15 -16.14 1.29
C VAL A 209 -15.14 -14.98 1.27
N GLY A 210 -15.38 -14.42 0.10
CA GLY A 210 -16.35 -13.34 -0.11
C GLY A 210 -17.50 -13.80 -0.99
N VAL A 211 -18.69 -13.24 -0.74
CA VAL A 211 -19.88 -13.36 -1.58
C VAL A 211 -20.44 -11.96 -1.84
N ALA A 212 -20.91 -11.70 -3.05
CA ALA A 212 -21.55 -10.46 -3.45
C ALA A 212 -22.95 -10.77 -4.00
N PHE A 213 -23.92 -9.89 -3.71
CA PHE A 213 -25.34 -10.06 -4.09
C PHE A 213 -25.74 -9.17 -5.28
N ASP A 214 -24.88 -8.25 -5.69
CA ASP A 214 -25.05 -7.30 -6.79
C ASP A 214 -23.73 -7.10 -7.58
N ARG A 215 -23.83 -6.41 -8.72
CA ARG A 215 -22.72 -6.03 -9.61
C ARG A 215 -22.65 -4.52 -9.78
#